data_AF-A0A355SGA5-F1
#
_entry.id   AF-A0A355SGA5-F1
#
_cell.length_a   1.000
_cell.length_b   1.000
_cell.length_c   1.000
_cell.angle_alpha   90.00
_cell.angle_beta   90.00
_cell.angle_gamma   90.00
#
_symmetry.space_group_name_H-M   'P 1'
#
loop_
_entity.id
_entity.type
_entity.pdbx_description
1 polymer ?
#
loop_
_entity_poly.entity_id
_entity_poly.type
_entity_poly.pdbx_seq_one_letter_code
_entity_poly.pdbx_strand_id
1 'polypeptide(L)'
;AKSILYLVKYTGISISGKHAVVIGRSNIVGKPAAALLLKEDATVTICHSKTRNLKGYMVNADIIVSAAGVPSLIKHDMIKEGAIVIDAGTSIRDGKLTGDVEFEEACRKASWITPVPGGVGPVTCAM
;
A
#
# COMPACT_ATOMS: atom_id res chain seq x y z
N ALA A 1 7.84 -7.70 -0.77
CA ALA A 1 7.56 -7.53 0.68
C ALA A 1 8.67 -6.80 1.43
N LYS A 2 9.94 -7.24 1.35
CA LYS A 2 11.07 -6.49 1.92
C LYS A 2 11.18 -5.06 1.35
N SER A 3 10.97 -4.92 0.03
CA SER A 3 10.89 -3.63 -0.66
C SER A 3 9.82 -2.70 -0.11
N ILE A 4 8.64 -3.23 0.22
CA ILE A 4 7.55 -2.46 0.86
C ILE A 4 8.01 -1.93 2.21
N LEU A 5 8.56 -2.78 3.08
CA LEU A 5 9.04 -2.34 4.38
C LEU A 5 10.15 -1.28 4.24
N TYR A 6 11.08 -1.49 3.33
CA TYR A 6 12.14 -0.53 3.04
C TYR A 6 11.59 0.84 2.63
N LEU A 7 10.62 0.88 1.73
CA LEU A 7 10.01 2.13 1.25
C LEU A 7 9.26 2.87 2.36
N VAL A 8 8.54 2.14 3.24
CA VAL A 8 7.93 2.77 4.42
C VAL A 8 9.01 3.38 5.32
N LYS A 9 10.09 2.65 5.62
CA LYS A 9 11.21 3.19 6.42
C LYS A 9 11.90 4.37 5.76
N TYR A 10 12.01 4.38 4.43
CA TYR A 10 12.62 5.46 3.66
C TYR A 10 11.87 6.79 3.82
N THR A 11 10.57 6.76 4.14
CA THR A 11 9.79 7.98 4.43
C THR A 11 10.26 8.72 5.70
N GLY A 12 11.03 8.07 6.58
CA GLY A 12 11.45 8.61 7.88
C GLY A 12 10.35 8.61 8.95
N ILE A 13 9.13 8.17 8.63
CA ILE A 13 8.01 8.09 9.57
C ILE A 13 8.11 6.79 10.37
N SER A 14 7.94 6.88 11.70
CA SER A 14 7.93 5.71 12.59
C SER A 14 6.75 4.78 12.28
N ILE A 15 7.03 3.48 12.16
CA ILE A 15 6.03 2.41 11.94
C ILE A 15 5.39 1.99 13.28
N SER A 16 6.15 2.08 14.37
CA SER A 16 5.70 1.63 15.69
C SER A 16 4.46 2.40 16.15
N GLY A 17 3.42 1.66 16.58
CA GLY A 17 2.15 2.20 17.04
C GLY A 17 1.22 2.71 15.93
N LYS A 18 1.62 2.66 14.65
CA LYS A 18 0.78 3.05 13.52
C LYS A 18 -0.20 1.96 13.13
N HIS A 19 -1.34 2.38 12.58
CA HIS A 19 -2.29 1.46 11.98
C HIS A 19 -1.96 1.26 10.49
N ALA A 20 -1.53 0.04 10.15
CA ALA A 20 -1.25 -0.36 8.77
C ALA A 20 -2.37 -1.23 8.20
N VAL A 21 -2.86 -0.87 7.01
CA VAL A 21 -3.83 -1.67 6.25
C VAL A 21 -3.14 -2.25 5.02
N VAL A 22 -3.13 -3.58 4.93
CA VAL A 22 -2.59 -4.30 3.78
C VAL A 22 -3.75 -4.86 2.95
N ILE A 23 -3.91 -4.37 1.72
CA ILE A 23 -4.94 -4.81 0.78
C ILE A 23 -4.35 -5.91 -0.09
N GLY A 24 -4.87 -7.12 0.04
CA GLY A 24 -4.35 -8.31 -0.62
C GLY A 24 -3.64 -9.23 0.36
N ARG A 25 -3.87 -10.53 0.20
CA ARG A 25 -3.36 -11.58 1.10
C ARG A 25 -2.60 -12.68 0.36
N SER A 26 -1.94 -12.32 -0.73
CA SER A 26 -1.07 -13.23 -1.48
C SER A 26 0.06 -13.76 -0.59
N ASN A 27 0.54 -14.96 -0.88
CA ASN A 27 1.64 -15.57 -0.11
C ASN A 27 2.99 -14.89 -0.39
N ILE A 28 3.11 -14.13 -1.49
CA ILE A 28 4.37 -13.51 -1.93
C ILE A 28 4.50 -12.03 -1.56
N VAL A 29 3.39 -11.31 -1.43
CA VAL A 29 3.41 -9.85 -1.14
C VAL A 29 2.59 -9.53 0.09
N GLY A 30 1.28 -9.77 0.07
CA GLY A 30 0.35 -9.29 1.09
C GLY A 30 0.64 -9.82 2.49
N LYS A 31 0.62 -11.16 2.67
CA LYS A 31 0.87 -11.77 3.99
C LYS A 31 2.29 -11.47 4.51
N PRO A 32 3.36 -11.58 3.70
CA PRO A 32 4.69 -11.23 4.18
C PRO A 32 4.85 -9.74 4.52
N ALA A 33 4.24 -8.82 3.77
CA ALA A 33 4.29 -7.39 4.09
C ALA A 33 3.58 -7.08 5.41
N ALA A 34 2.41 -7.68 5.64
CA ALA A 34 1.69 -7.57 6.90
C ALA A 34 2.51 -8.07 8.09
N ALA A 35 3.15 -9.23 7.97
CA ALA A 35 4.01 -9.79 9.02
C ALA A 35 5.24 -8.91 9.31
N LEU A 36 5.83 -8.30 8.27
CA LEU A 36 6.96 -7.38 8.42
C LEU A 36 6.56 -6.07 9.12
N LEU A 37 5.39 -5.51 8.80
CA LEU A 37 4.88 -4.31 9.48
C LEU A 37 4.53 -4.60 10.94
N LEU A 38 3.94 -5.77 11.21
CA LEU A 38 3.66 -6.22 12.58
C LEU A 38 4.95 -6.38 13.39
N LYS A 39 6.02 -6.89 12.77
CA LYS A 39 7.35 -7.01 13.40
C LYS A 39 7.94 -5.66 13.79
N GLU A 40 7.50 -4.57 13.15
CA GLU A 40 7.92 -3.19 13.43
C GLU A 40 6.90 -2.46 14.30
N ASP A 41 6.13 -3.22 15.10
CA ASP A 41 5.15 -2.76 16.08
C ASP A 41 3.96 -1.96 15.51
N ALA A 42 3.63 -2.15 14.22
CA ALA A 42 2.37 -1.64 13.67
C ALA A 42 1.17 -2.49 14.14
N THR A 43 0.02 -1.84 14.35
CA THR A 43 -1.27 -2.54 14.35
C THR A 43 -1.64 -2.84 12.90
N VAL A 44 -1.83 -4.11 12.53
CA VAL A 44 -2.02 -4.50 11.13
C VAL A 44 -3.42 -5.07 10.86
N THR A 45 -4.12 -4.49 9.89
CA THR A 45 -5.36 -5.03 9.33
C THR A 45 -5.10 -5.58 7.93
N ILE A 46 -5.46 -6.84 7.67
CA ILE A 46 -5.34 -7.46 6.35
C ILE A 46 -6.72 -7.48 5.67
N CYS A 47 -6.84 -6.77 4.56
CA CYS A 47 -8.03 -6.72 3.73
C CYS A 47 -7.89 -7.63 2.50
N HIS A 48 -9.02 -8.09 1.95
CA HIS A 48 -9.07 -8.92 0.74
C HIS A 48 -10.42 -8.78 0.02
N SER A 49 -10.61 -9.49 -1.09
CA SER A 49 -11.81 -9.43 -1.93
C SER A 49 -13.15 -9.77 -1.25
N LYS A 50 -13.13 -10.27 -0.01
CA LYS A 50 -14.32 -10.57 0.79
C LYS A 50 -14.49 -9.63 1.99
N THR A 51 -13.60 -8.66 2.15
CA THR A 51 -13.68 -7.65 3.21
C THR A 51 -14.86 -6.74 2.92
N ARG A 52 -15.79 -6.66 3.88
CA ARG A 52 -16.89 -5.69 3.83
C ARG A 52 -16.36 -4.33 4.29
N ASN A 53 -16.88 -3.25 3.71
CA ASN A 53 -16.51 -1.89 4.06
C ASN A 53 -14.98 -1.62 4.03
N LEU A 54 -14.33 -1.94 2.91
CA LEU A 54 -12.89 -1.70 2.73
C LEU A 54 -12.50 -0.24 3.06
N LYS A 55 -13.31 0.73 2.61
CA LYS A 55 -13.12 2.16 2.87
C LYS A 55 -13.01 2.47 4.36
N GLY A 56 -13.86 1.88 5.21
CA GLY A 56 -13.85 2.12 6.66
C GLY A 56 -12.54 1.75 7.35
N TYR A 57 -11.84 0.73 6.86
CA TYR A 57 -10.50 0.40 7.36
C TYR A 57 -9.45 1.38 6.87
N MET A 58 -9.51 1.76 5.59
CA MET A 58 -8.48 2.59 4.95
C MET A 58 -8.47 4.05 5.42
N VAL A 59 -9.64 4.64 5.70
CA VAL A 59 -9.71 6.04 6.19
C VAL A 59 -9.12 6.22 7.59
N ASN A 60 -8.86 5.11 8.30
CA ASN A 60 -8.22 5.09 9.61
C ASN A 60 -6.76 4.60 9.55
N ALA A 61 -6.22 4.32 8.36
CA ALA A 61 -4.89 3.78 8.19
C ALA A 61 -3.85 4.90 8.09
N ASP A 62 -2.77 4.78 8.85
CA ASP A 62 -1.59 5.64 8.70
C ASP A 62 -0.69 5.13 7.55
N ILE A 63 -0.68 3.81 7.34
CA ILE A 63 0.10 3.14 6.30
C ILE A 63 -0.86 2.27 5.49
N ILE A 64 -0.89 2.46 4.18
CA ILE A 64 -1.68 1.68 3.24
C ILE A 64 -0.71 0.94 2.32
N VAL A 65 -0.84 -0.38 2.24
CA VAL A 65 -0.08 -1.21 1.29
C VAL A 65 -1.08 -1.88 0.35
N SER A 66 -1.00 -1.57 -0.95
CA SER A 66 -1.80 -2.25 -1.97
C SER A 66 -1.03 -3.37 -2.64
N ALA A 67 -1.65 -4.54 -2.73
CA ALA A 67 -1.15 -5.72 -3.42
C ALA A 67 -2.32 -6.54 -3.97
N ALA A 68 -3.33 -5.86 -4.52
CA ALA A 68 -4.56 -6.45 -5.04
C ALA A 68 -4.47 -6.80 -6.53
N GLY A 69 -3.71 -6.03 -7.31
CA GLY A 69 -3.62 -6.20 -8.77
C GLY A 69 -4.92 -5.82 -9.49
N VAL A 70 -5.61 -4.81 -8.97
CA VAL A 70 -6.88 -4.29 -9.50
C VAL A 70 -6.69 -2.80 -9.75
N PRO A 71 -6.59 -2.36 -11.02
CA PRO A 71 -6.41 -0.95 -11.36
C PRO A 71 -7.47 -0.05 -10.75
N SER A 72 -7.04 1.09 -10.20
CA SER A 72 -7.94 2.12 -9.65
C SER A 72 -8.88 1.62 -8.54
N LEU A 73 -8.50 0.56 -7.81
CA LEU A 73 -9.24 0.06 -6.65
C LEU A 73 -9.24 1.09 -5.51
N ILE A 74 -8.10 1.74 -5.29
CA ILE A 74 -7.91 2.68 -4.19
C ILE A 74 -8.11 4.10 -4.70
N LYS A 75 -9.13 4.75 -4.15
CA LYS A 75 -9.55 6.11 -4.50
C LYS A 75 -9.14 7.12 -3.42
N HIS A 76 -9.10 8.39 -3.82
CA HIS A 76 -8.73 9.50 -2.93
C HIS A 76 -9.57 9.59 -1.64
N ASP A 77 -10.85 9.25 -1.70
CA ASP A 77 -11.77 9.31 -0.55
C ASP A 77 -11.58 8.16 0.45
N MET A 78 -10.78 7.15 0.10
CA MET A 78 -10.42 6.02 0.94
C MET A 78 -9.13 6.25 1.74
N ILE A 79 -8.38 7.30 1.41
CA ILE A 79 -7.08 7.59 2.02
C ILE A 79 -7.26 8.60 3.15
N LYS A 80 -6.65 8.31 4.31
CA LYS A 80 -6.51 9.24 5.43
C LYS A 80 -5.54 10.37 5.06
N GLU A 81 -5.86 11.59 5.46
CA GLU A 81 -4.96 12.73 5.30
C GLU A 81 -3.60 12.46 5.96
N GLY A 82 -2.51 12.67 5.23
CA GLY A 82 -1.14 12.42 5.70
C GLY A 82 -0.75 10.94 5.79
N ALA A 83 -1.48 10.03 5.15
CA ALA A 83 -1.11 8.62 5.11
C ALA A 83 0.06 8.34 4.16
N ILE A 84 0.78 7.25 4.45
CA ILE A 84 1.78 6.66 3.55
C ILE A 84 1.08 5.62 2.68
N VAL A 85 1.25 5.68 1.37
CA VAL A 85 0.64 4.75 0.42
C VAL A 85 1.72 4.03 -0.39
N ILE A 86 1.82 2.71 -0.21
CA ILE A 86 2.72 1.84 -0.97
C ILE A 86 1.90 1.02 -1.95
N ASP A 87 1.97 1.35 -3.23
CA ASP A 87 1.32 0.64 -4.32
C ASP A 87 2.27 -0.41 -4.91
N ALA A 88 2.07 -1.67 -4.50
CA ALA A 88 2.71 -2.84 -5.09
C ALA A 88 1.79 -3.53 -6.12
N GLY A 89 0.64 -2.94 -6.43
CA GLY A 89 -0.26 -3.38 -7.48
C GLY A 89 0.44 -3.31 -8.83
N THR A 90 0.35 -4.39 -9.60
CA THR A 90 0.92 -4.44 -10.95
C THR A 90 -0.10 -5.04 -11.88
N SER A 91 -0.65 -4.20 -12.76
CA SER A 91 -1.61 -4.60 -13.78
C SER A 91 -1.29 -3.92 -15.10
N ILE A 92 -1.76 -4.52 -16.21
CA ILE A 92 -1.67 -3.89 -17.53
C ILE A 92 -3.05 -3.32 -17.88
N ARG A 93 -3.11 -2.01 -18.16
CA ARG A 93 -4.30 -1.31 -18.64
C ARG A 93 -3.90 -0.50 -19.86
N ASP A 94 -4.58 -0.70 -20.98
CA ASP A 94 -4.30 -0.02 -22.25
C ASP A 94 -2.82 -0.11 -22.68
N GLY A 95 -2.20 -1.26 -22.45
CA GLY A 95 -0.79 -1.52 -22.77
C GLY A 95 0.22 -0.88 -21.81
N LYS A 96 -0.23 -0.20 -20.74
CA LYS A 96 0.62 0.47 -19.76
C LYS A 96 0.58 -0.21 -18.40
N LEU A 97 1.74 -0.20 -17.71
CA LEU A 97 1.84 -0.64 -16.34
C LEU A 97 1.07 0.32 -15.43
N THR A 98 0.09 -0.19 -14.70
CA THR A 98 -0.80 0.60 -13.85
C THR A 98 -0.89 -0.05 -12.47
N GLY A 99 -0.87 0.79 -11.43
CA GLY A 99 -1.01 0.36 -10.04
C GLY A 99 -2.46 0.21 -9.59
N ASP A 100 -2.66 -0.16 -8.33
CA ASP A 100 -3.99 -0.30 -7.73
C ASP A 100 -4.59 1.07 -7.32
N VAL A 101 -3.76 2.12 -7.24
CA VAL A 101 -4.14 3.44 -6.72
C VAL A 101 -4.39 4.46 -7.84
N GLU A 102 -5.41 5.30 -7.67
CA GLU A 102 -5.59 6.53 -8.47
C GLU A 102 -4.54 7.57 -8.07
N PHE A 103 -3.31 7.41 -8.57
CA PHE A 103 -2.11 8.13 -8.12
C PHE A 103 -2.27 9.65 -8.04
N GLU A 104 -2.74 10.31 -9.10
CA GLU A 104 -2.85 11.77 -9.15
C GLU A 104 -3.76 12.34 -8.06
N GLU A 105 -4.90 11.71 -7.82
CA GLU A 105 -5.85 12.14 -6.79
C GLU A 105 -5.41 11.71 -5.38
N ALA A 106 -4.74 10.56 -5.26
CA ALA A 106 -4.17 10.09 -3.99
C ALA A 106 -3.04 10.99 -3.48
N CYS A 107 -2.22 11.55 -4.38
CA CYS A 107 -1.15 12.50 -4.05
C CYS A 107 -1.65 13.75 -3.32
N ARG A 108 -2.94 14.10 -3.46
CA ARG A 108 -3.53 15.27 -2.79
C ARG A 108 -3.76 15.06 -1.29
N LYS A 109 -3.75 13.81 -0.82
CA LYS A 109 -3.97 13.44 0.59
C LYS A 109 -2.80 12.72 1.23
N ALA A 110 -2.14 11.84 0.48
CA ALA A 110 -1.04 11.05 1.00
C ALA A 110 0.15 11.96 1.29
N SER A 111 0.77 11.82 2.46
CA SER A 111 2.05 12.50 2.74
C SER A 111 3.20 11.90 1.92
N TRP A 112 3.04 10.64 1.52
CA TRP A 112 4.02 9.91 0.72
C TRP A 112 3.33 8.81 -0.07
N ILE A 113 3.67 8.65 -1.36
CA ILE A 113 3.06 7.64 -2.22
C ILE A 113 4.05 7.12 -3.27
N THR A 114 4.06 5.81 -3.51
CA THR A 114 4.86 5.22 -4.61
C THR A 114 4.17 5.39 -5.97
N PRO A 115 4.89 5.80 -7.02
CA PRO A 115 4.37 5.76 -8.38
C PRO A 115 4.37 4.33 -8.94
N VAL A 116 3.47 4.08 -9.90
CA VAL A 116 3.50 2.88 -10.75
C VAL A 116 3.38 3.32 -12.20
N PRO A 117 4.40 3.06 -13.06
CA PRO A 117 5.69 2.42 -12.78
C PRO A 117 6.64 3.27 -11.92
N GLY A 118 7.75 2.67 -11.46
CA GLY A 118 8.87 3.41 -10.83
C GLY A 118 8.97 3.32 -9.30
N GLY A 119 7.99 2.75 -8.62
CA GLY A 119 7.98 2.58 -7.16
C GLY A 119 8.49 1.23 -6.69
N VAL A 120 7.57 0.36 -6.25
CA VAL A 120 7.90 -0.92 -5.61
C VAL A 120 8.67 -1.89 -6.52
N GLY A 121 8.39 -1.87 -7.83
CA GLY A 121 9.00 -2.77 -8.81
C GLY A 121 10.53 -2.67 -8.86
N PRO A 122 11.11 -1.52 -9.25
CA PRO A 122 12.56 -1.33 -9.29
C PRO A 122 13.27 -1.63 -7.96
N VAL A 123 12.67 -1.24 -6.83
CA VAL A 123 13.23 -1.51 -5.49
C VAL A 123 13.27 -3.01 -5.22
N THR A 124 12.26 -3.76 -5.67
CA THR A 124 12.23 -5.22 -5.53
C THR A 124 13.33 -5.89 -6.36
N CYS A 125 13.68 -5.36 -7.54
CA CYS A 125 14.77 -5.89 -8.36
C CYS A 125 16.17 -5.60 -7.77
N ALA A 126 16.33 -4.51 -7.01
CA ALA A 126 17.60 -4.10 -6.44
C ALA A 126 17.95 -4.80 -5.10
N MET A 127 16.99 -5.48 -4.47
CA MET A 127 17.11 -6.14 -3.16
C MET A 127 17.25 -7.65 -3.27
#